data_AF-A0A9Q3PLX5-F1
#
_entry.id   AF-A0A9Q3PLX5-F1
#
_cell.length_a   1.000
_cell.length_b   1.000
_cell.length_c   1.000
_cell.angle_alpha   90.00
_cell.angle_beta   90.00
_cell.angle_gamma   90.00
#
_symmetry.space_group_name_H-M   'P 1'
#
loop_
_entity.id
_entity.type
_entity.pdbx_description
1 polymer ?
#
loop_
_entity_poly.entity_id
_entity_poly.type
_entity_poly.pdbx_seq_one_letter_code
_entity_poly.pdbx_strand_id
1 'polypeptide(L)'
;MKKVLYLTSFLTGRAGKFIEPYFSHISNEDPSYLLSNWQSFESQLFTLFCYPNEVRKAEKELDNLRMKENGQALLYIADFRSLMSRIGDWGQRAYIHVYRRGLAPRLLDQLASHPGNFDILQELRDITLELDTRYHERQKEKGSHQEKKPQILGSNPSKPPQ
;
A
#
# COMPACT_ATOMS: atom_id res chain seq x y z
N MET A 1 -11.94 19.90 -26.06
CA MET A 1 -11.10 21.12 -25.98
C MET A 1 -11.04 21.77 -24.58
N LYS A 2 -12.16 22.16 -23.93
CA LYS A 2 -12.12 22.90 -22.63
C LYS A 2 -11.25 22.25 -21.53
N LYS A 3 -11.28 20.92 -21.40
CA LYS A 3 -10.47 20.16 -20.42
C LYS A 3 -8.96 20.26 -20.69
N VAL A 4 -8.57 20.15 -21.96
CA VAL A 4 -7.16 20.24 -22.38
C VAL A 4 -6.63 21.64 -22.08
N LEU A 5 -7.36 22.69 -22.49
CA LEU A 5 -6.96 24.07 -22.23
C LEU A 5 -6.78 24.38 -20.74
N TYR A 6 -7.73 23.93 -19.92
CA TYR A 6 -7.64 24.07 -18.47
C TYR A 6 -6.37 23.42 -17.92
N LEU A 7 -6.07 22.17 -18.33
CA LEU A 7 -4.86 21.49 -17.90
C LEU A 7 -3.57 22.13 -18.38
N THR A 8 -3.55 22.66 -19.61
CA THR A 8 -2.38 23.36 -20.11
C THR A 8 -2.02 24.60 -19.30
N SER A 9 -2.98 25.25 -18.63
CA SER A 9 -2.67 26.36 -17.70
C SER A 9 -1.95 25.92 -16.42
N PHE A 10 -2.00 24.64 -16.05
CA PHE A 10 -1.23 24.09 -14.92
C PHE A 10 0.16 23.61 -15.32
N LEU A 11 0.43 23.47 -16.63
CA LEU A 11 1.73 23.02 -17.12
C LEU A 11 2.73 24.17 -17.05
N THR A 12 3.74 23.99 -16.21
CA THR A 12 4.84 24.96 -16.04
C THR A 12 6.18 24.31 -16.38
N GLY A 13 7.23 25.13 -16.51
CA GLY A 13 8.58 24.65 -16.79
C GLY A 13 8.70 23.93 -18.14
N ARG A 14 9.31 22.74 -18.15
CA ARG A 14 9.56 21.95 -19.37
C ARG A 14 8.27 21.46 -20.05
N ALA A 15 7.24 21.14 -19.27
CA ALA A 15 5.96 20.70 -19.81
C ALA A 15 5.18 21.84 -20.49
N GLY A 16 5.26 23.06 -19.93
CA GLY A 16 4.67 24.25 -20.56
C GLY A 16 5.32 24.58 -21.90
N LYS A 17 6.66 24.59 -21.96
CA LYS A 17 7.42 24.81 -23.21
C LYS A 17 7.13 23.78 -24.30
N PHE A 18 6.83 22.54 -23.91
CA PHE A 18 6.45 21.49 -24.85
C PHE A 18 5.10 21.77 -25.52
N ILE A 19 4.13 22.31 -24.77
CA ILE A 19 2.79 22.61 -25.30
C ILE A 19 2.72 23.95 -26.03
N GLU A 20 3.61 24.89 -25.71
CA GLU A 20 3.69 26.23 -26.32
C GLU A 20 3.52 26.29 -27.85
N PRO A 21 4.22 25.48 -28.68
CA PRO A 21 4.06 25.50 -30.14
C PRO A 21 2.66 25.05 -30.62
N TYR A 22 1.91 24.33 -29.78
CA TYR A 22 0.54 23.91 -30.08
C TYR A 22 -0.49 24.98 -29.71
N PHE A 23 -0.11 26.15 -29.20
CA PHE A 23 -1.08 27.27 -29.10
C PHE A 23 -1.22 28.05 -30.40
N SER A 24 -0.16 28.11 -31.21
CA SER A 24 -0.16 28.86 -32.47
C SER A 24 -1.15 28.32 -33.51
N HIS A 25 -1.57 27.05 -33.38
CA HIS A 25 -2.52 26.39 -34.28
C HIS A 25 -3.80 25.96 -33.56
N ILE A 26 -4.21 26.67 -32.49
CA ILE A 26 -5.37 26.29 -31.66
C ILE A 26 -6.71 26.26 -32.44
N SER A 27 -6.80 27.01 -33.54
CA SER A 27 -7.96 27.03 -34.46
C SER A 27 -7.91 25.94 -35.53
N ASN A 28 -6.93 25.04 -35.48
CA ASN A 28 -6.82 23.95 -36.44
C ASN A 28 -7.89 22.88 -36.15
N GLU A 29 -8.73 22.59 -37.15
CA GLU A 29 -9.81 21.61 -37.06
C GLU A 29 -9.34 20.17 -37.29
N ASP A 30 -8.02 19.95 -37.45
CA ASP A 30 -7.44 18.62 -37.62
C ASP A 30 -7.74 17.72 -36.39
N PRO A 31 -8.44 16.59 -36.55
CA PRO A 31 -8.66 15.61 -35.48
C PRO A 31 -7.37 14.96 -34.98
N SER A 32 -6.27 15.05 -35.74
CA SER A 32 -4.92 14.61 -35.37
C SER A 32 -4.22 15.58 -34.42
N TYR A 33 -4.80 16.75 -34.17
CA TYR A 33 -4.19 17.80 -33.37
C TYR A 33 -4.11 17.45 -31.88
N LEU A 34 -2.93 17.62 -31.29
CA LEU A 34 -2.67 17.22 -29.91
C LEU A 34 -3.65 17.86 -28.91
N LEU A 35 -4.08 19.11 -29.12
CA LEU A 35 -5.00 19.80 -28.21
C LEU A 35 -6.48 19.56 -28.52
N SER A 36 -6.81 18.97 -29.66
CA SER A 36 -8.20 18.67 -30.05
C SER A 36 -8.71 17.38 -29.40
N ASN A 37 -7.82 16.38 -29.23
CA ASN A 37 -8.13 15.09 -28.60
C ASN A 37 -7.53 14.95 -27.18
N TRP A 38 -8.40 14.79 -26.19
CA TRP A 38 -8.01 14.56 -24.79
C TRP A 38 -7.11 13.33 -24.62
N GLN A 39 -7.46 12.22 -25.26
CA GLN A 39 -6.78 10.94 -25.05
C GLN A 39 -5.36 10.96 -25.64
N SER A 40 -5.19 11.61 -26.80
CA SER A 40 -3.88 11.83 -27.40
C SER A 40 -3.01 12.79 -26.57
N PHE A 41 -3.61 13.88 -26.07
CA PHE A 41 -2.94 14.82 -25.15
C PHE A 41 -2.43 14.11 -23.89
N GLU A 42 -3.32 13.39 -23.21
CA GLU A 42 -3.00 12.66 -22.00
C GLU A 42 -1.90 11.61 -22.26
N SER A 43 -2.05 10.78 -23.30
CA SER A 43 -1.06 9.76 -23.65
C SER A 43 0.34 10.34 -23.93
N GLN A 44 0.44 11.44 -24.67
CA GLN A 44 1.75 12.06 -24.95
C GLN A 44 2.33 12.74 -23.72
N LEU A 45 1.50 13.43 -22.94
CA LEU A 45 1.93 14.08 -21.70
C LEU A 45 2.46 13.04 -20.71
N PHE A 46 1.76 11.92 -20.54
CA PHE A 46 2.21 10.80 -19.72
C PHE A 46 3.48 10.16 -20.28
N THR A 47 3.56 9.93 -21.59
CA THR A 47 4.76 9.30 -22.19
C THR A 47 6.03 10.15 -22.02
N LEU A 48 5.91 11.47 -22.18
CA LEU A 48 7.05 12.38 -22.17
C LEU A 48 7.44 12.87 -20.77
N PHE A 49 6.48 13.00 -19.86
CA PHE A 49 6.69 13.62 -18.55
C PHE A 49 6.37 12.72 -17.37
N CYS A 50 5.55 11.68 -17.54
CA CYS A 50 5.37 10.67 -16.51
C CYS A 50 6.46 9.61 -16.74
N TYR A 51 7.40 9.51 -15.81
CA TYR A 51 8.50 8.56 -15.96
C TYR A 51 7.94 7.14 -16.00
N PRO A 52 8.16 6.34 -17.08
CA PRO A 52 7.80 4.92 -17.10
C PRO A 52 8.46 4.13 -15.96
N ASN A 53 9.53 4.71 -15.40
CA ASN A 53 10.24 4.19 -14.25
C ASN A 53 9.45 4.30 -12.94
N GLU A 54 8.48 5.20 -12.80
CA GLU A 54 7.73 5.34 -11.54
C GLU A 54 6.79 4.15 -11.30
N VAL A 55 6.07 3.71 -12.34
CA VAL A 55 5.25 2.49 -12.26
C VAL A 55 6.15 1.27 -12.01
N ARG A 56 7.23 1.10 -12.80
CA ARG A 56 8.19 0.00 -12.58
C ARG A 56 8.86 0.03 -11.21
N LYS A 57 9.13 1.22 -10.68
CA LYS A 57 9.68 1.41 -9.35
C LYS A 57 8.64 1.03 -8.30
N ALA A 58 7.38 1.44 -8.46
CA ALA A 58 6.30 1.06 -7.57
C ALA A 58 6.05 -0.46 -7.60
N GLU A 59 6.08 -1.11 -8.77
CA GLU A 59 6.02 -2.56 -8.92
C GLU A 59 7.17 -3.24 -8.16
N LYS A 60 8.41 -2.75 -8.34
CA LYS A 60 9.59 -3.28 -7.63
C LYS A 60 9.51 -3.06 -6.12
N GLU A 61 9.03 -1.89 -5.67
CA GLU A 61 8.80 -1.60 -4.25
C GLU A 61 7.73 -2.54 -3.68
N LEU A 62 6.65 -2.79 -4.43
CA LEU A 62 5.58 -3.69 -4.05
C LEU A 62 6.04 -5.14 -4.00
N ASP A 63 6.91 -5.54 -4.93
CA ASP A 63 7.51 -6.87 -4.95
C ASP A 63 8.40 -7.15 -3.72
N ASN A 64 9.07 -6.11 -3.23
CA ASN A 64 9.94 -6.15 -2.06
C ASN A 64 9.21 -5.84 -0.74
N LEU A 65 7.95 -5.40 -0.79
CA LEU A 65 7.19 -5.07 0.40
C LEU A 65 6.94 -6.34 1.23
N ARG A 66 7.46 -6.36 2.46
CA ARG A 66 7.30 -7.47 3.40
C ARG A 66 6.86 -6.93 4.76
N MET A 67 5.86 -7.57 5.33
CA MET A 67 5.44 -7.34 6.70
C MET A 67 6.46 -7.96 7.67
N LYS A 68 6.85 -7.22 8.70
CA LYS A 68 7.70 -7.74 9.78
C LYS A 68 6.91 -8.69 10.67
N GLU A 69 7.58 -9.72 11.22
CA GLU A 69 6.93 -10.73 12.07
C GLU A 69 6.13 -10.14 13.24
N ASN A 70 6.71 -9.17 13.96
CA ASN A 70 6.04 -8.45 15.04
C ASN A 70 5.49 -7.08 14.62
N GLY A 71 5.43 -6.80 13.32
CA GLY A 71 4.87 -5.57 12.78
C GLY A 71 3.35 -5.58 12.82
N GLN A 72 2.75 -4.39 12.74
CA GLN A 72 1.30 -4.22 12.65
C GLN A 72 0.85 -4.35 11.19
N ALA A 73 -0.23 -5.09 10.96
CA ALA A 73 -0.81 -5.29 9.63
C ALA A 73 -1.30 -3.97 9.01
N LEU A 74 -1.80 -3.05 9.84
CA LEU A 74 -2.29 -1.74 9.39
C LEU A 74 -1.22 -0.94 8.63
N LEU A 75 0.03 -0.96 9.11
CA LEU A 75 1.14 -0.25 8.46
C LEU A 75 1.46 -0.87 7.10
N TYR A 76 1.54 -2.20 7.05
CA TYR A 76 1.75 -2.93 5.80
C TYR A 76 0.63 -2.66 4.79
N ILE A 77 -0.63 -2.67 5.23
CA ILE A 77 -1.79 -2.37 4.39
C ILE A 77 -1.73 -0.93 3.83
N ALA A 78 -1.33 0.04 4.66
CA ALA A 78 -1.20 1.43 4.24
C ALA A 78 -0.12 1.61 3.16
N ASP A 79 1.05 1.01 3.36
CA ASP A 79 2.14 1.01 2.38
C ASP A 79 1.73 0.32 1.08
N PHE A 80 1.09 -0.85 1.19
CA PHE A 80 0.58 -1.60 0.03
C PHE A 80 -0.43 -0.75 -0.77
N ARG A 81 -1.35 -0.07 -0.09
CA ARG A 81 -2.37 0.77 -0.75
C ARG A 81 -1.76 1.97 -1.46
N SER A 82 -0.72 2.58 -0.87
CA SER A 82 0.05 3.67 -1.48
C SER A 82 0.76 3.24 -2.77
N LEU A 83 1.30 2.02 -2.80
CA LEU A 83 1.92 1.47 -4.01
C LEU A 83 0.89 1.05 -5.06
N MET A 84 -0.22 0.46 -4.63
CA MET A 84 -1.34 0.10 -5.51
C MET A 84 -1.87 1.31 -6.28
N SER A 85 -2.03 2.47 -5.62
CA SER A 85 -2.52 3.69 -6.30
C SER A 85 -1.53 4.25 -7.33
N ARG A 86 -0.23 3.96 -7.21
CA ARG A 86 0.80 4.35 -8.20
C ARG A 86 0.83 3.42 -9.41
N ILE A 87 0.49 2.14 -9.23
CA ILE A 87 0.49 1.14 -10.30
C ILE A 87 -0.80 1.22 -11.13
N GLY A 88 -1.95 1.45 -10.48
CA GLY A 88 -3.24 1.57 -11.17
C GLY A 88 -3.96 0.23 -11.34
N ASP A 89 -4.21 -0.18 -12.58
CA ASP A 89 -5.02 -1.38 -12.88
C ASP A 89 -4.15 -2.61 -13.18
N TRP A 90 -3.66 -3.27 -12.12
CA TRP A 90 -2.93 -4.54 -12.23
C TRP A 90 -3.83 -5.79 -12.14
N GLY A 91 -5.11 -5.60 -11.82
CA GLY A 91 -6.08 -6.68 -11.59
C GLY A 91 -6.06 -7.27 -10.17
N GLN A 92 -7.25 -7.64 -9.67
CA GLN A 92 -7.43 -8.14 -8.28
C GLN A 92 -6.58 -9.37 -7.96
N ARG A 93 -6.54 -10.35 -8.88
CA ARG A 93 -5.78 -11.60 -8.67
C ARG A 93 -4.28 -11.36 -8.51
N ALA A 94 -3.71 -10.42 -9.28
CA ALA A 94 -2.30 -10.05 -9.16
C ALA A 94 -2.01 -9.40 -7.80
N TYR A 95 -2.86 -8.45 -7.40
CA TYR A 95 -2.73 -7.82 -6.09
C TYR A 95 -2.87 -8.80 -4.93
N ILE A 96 -3.83 -9.73 -4.99
CA ILE A 96 -4.01 -10.77 -3.96
C ILE A 96 -2.76 -11.65 -3.87
N HIS A 97 -2.21 -12.06 -5.01
CA HIS A 97 -1.00 -12.88 -5.04
C HIS A 97 0.20 -12.18 -4.38
N VAL A 98 0.46 -10.92 -4.78
CA VAL A 98 1.59 -10.15 -4.24
C VAL A 98 1.37 -9.79 -2.77
N TYR A 99 0.13 -9.47 -2.37
CA TYR A 99 -0.24 -9.21 -0.98
C TYR A 99 0.05 -10.41 -0.09
N ARG A 100 -0.42 -11.62 -0.48
CA ARG A 100 -0.14 -12.85 0.29
C ARG A 100 1.35 -13.11 0.42
N ARG A 101 2.13 -12.96 -0.64
CA ARG A 101 3.59 -13.14 -0.60
C ARG A 101 4.28 -12.15 0.36
N GLY A 102 3.66 -10.99 0.60
CA GLY A 102 4.18 -9.96 1.49
C GLY A 102 3.84 -10.12 2.97
N LEU A 103 2.90 -11.00 3.32
CA LEU A 103 2.45 -11.19 4.70
C LEU A 103 3.47 -11.92 5.57
N ALA A 104 3.41 -11.66 6.87
CA ALA A 104 4.20 -12.39 7.85
C ALA A 104 3.75 -13.87 7.93
N PRO A 105 4.67 -14.84 8.08
CA PRO A 105 4.37 -16.27 8.24
C PRO A 105 3.22 -16.57 9.21
N ARG A 106 3.20 -15.92 10.39
CA ARG A 106 2.11 -16.11 11.37
C ARG A 106 0.71 -15.84 10.81
N LEU A 107 0.56 -14.89 9.90
CA LEU A 107 -0.72 -14.54 9.29
C LEU A 107 -1.04 -15.50 8.16
N LEU A 108 -0.03 -15.95 7.41
CA LEU A 108 -0.19 -16.98 6.38
C LEU A 108 -0.72 -18.29 6.96
N ASP A 109 -0.18 -18.73 8.10
CA ASP A 109 -0.63 -19.95 8.77
C ASP A 109 -2.09 -19.83 9.27
N GLN A 110 -2.46 -18.67 9.81
CA GLN A 110 -3.82 -18.37 10.23
C GLN A 110 -4.78 -18.33 9.04
N LEU A 111 -4.36 -17.73 7.93
CA LEU A 111 -5.12 -17.66 6.67
C LEU A 111 -5.30 -19.05 6.05
N ALA A 112 -4.28 -19.91 6.11
CA ALA A 112 -4.37 -21.28 5.60
C ALA A 112 -5.38 -22.13 6.37
N SER A 113 -5.60 -21.82 7.64
CA SER A 113 -6.62 -22.47 8.48
C SER A 113 -8.01 -21.84 8.33
N HIS A 114 -8.14 -20.74 7.60
CA HIS A 114 -9.38 -20.01 7.44
C HIS A 114 -10.22 -20.62 6.29
N PRO A 115 -11.52 -20.90 6.47
CA PRO A 115 -12.35 -21.58 5.47
C PRO A 115 -12.77 -20.69 4.28
N GLY A 116 -12.27 -19.45 4.19
CA GLY A 116 -12.68 -18.47 3.18
C GLY A 116 -11.80 -18.49 1.93
N ASN A 117 -12.45 -18.43 0.76
CA ASN A 117 -11.77 -18.04 -0.49
C ASN A 117 -11.74 -16.53 -0.58
N PHE A 118 -10.56 -15.98 -0.87
CA PHE A 118 -10.36 -14.53 -0.96
C PHE A 118 -10.16 -14.15 -2.43
N ASP A 119 -11.27 -13.94 -3.13
CA ASP A 119 -11.26 -13.49 -4.54
C ASP A 119 -11.20 -11.97 -4.65
N ILE A 120 -11.47 -11.26 -3.55
CA ILE A 120 -11.47 -9.80 -3.46
C ILE A 120 -10.37 -9.36 -2.49
N LEU A 121 -9.49 -8.46 -2.95
CA LEU A 121 -8.36 -7.96 -2.14
C LEU A 121 -8.83 -7.30 -0.84
N GLN A 122 -9.99 -6.63 -0.87
CA GLN A 122 -10.54 -5.95 0.30
C GLN A 122 -10.85 -6.94 1.43
N GLU A 123 -11.53 -8.05 1.11
CA GLU A 123 -11.85 -9.11 2.09
C GLU A 123 -10.58 -9.70 2.71
N LEU A 124 -9.54 -9.90 1.90
CA LEU A 124 -8.25 -10.39 2.38
C LEU A 124 -7.62 -9.41 3.37
N ARG A 125 -7.66 -8.10 3.09
CA ARG A 125 -7.13 -7.07 3.99
C ARG A 125 -7.88 -7.01 5.31
N ASP A 126 -9.21 -7.09 5.25
CA ASP A 126 -10.06 -6.99 6.43
C ASP A 126 -9.82 -8.17 7.39
N ILE A 127 -9.75 -9.40 6.85
CA ILE A 127 -9.41 -10.60 7.65
C ILE A 127 -7.96 -10.53 8.16
N THR A 128 -7.02 -10.01 7.37
CA THR A 128 -5.64 -9.82 7.84
C THR A 128 -5.60 -8.91 9.07
N LEU A 129 -6.37 -7.82 9.07
CA LEU A 129 -6.43 -6.87 10.17
C LEU A 129 -7.07 -7.47 11.42
N GLU A 130 -8.14 -8.26 11.27
CA GLU A 130 -8.80 -8.97 12.37
C GLU A 130 -7.84 -9.96 13.06
N LEU A 131 -7.16 -10.79 12.28
CA LEU A 131 -6.20 -11.76 12.78
C LEU A 131 -5.02 -11.08 13.50
N ASP A 132 -4.54 -9.97 12.94
CA ASP A 132 -3.45 -9.19 13.53
C ASP A 132 -3.84 -8.57 14.88
N THR A 133 -5.05 -8.00 14.95
CA THR A 133 -5.59 -7.39 16.18
C THR A 133 -5.67 -8.42 17.29
N ARG A 134 -6.26 -9.59 16.99
CA ARG A 134 -6.38 -10.71 17.94
C ARG A 134 -5.02 -11.23 18.40
N TYR A 135 -4.04 -11.29 17.49
CA TYR A 135 -2.68 -11.69 17.83
C TYR A 135 -2.06 -10.71 18.86
N HIS A 136 -2.13 -9.41 18.58
CA HIS A 136 -1.56 -8.39 19.46
C HIS A 136 -2.25 -8.32 20.83
N GLU A 137 -3.57 -8.51 20.88
CA GLU A 137 -4.32 -8.63 22.15
C GLU A 137 -3.81 -9.82 22.98
N ARG A 138 -3.70 -10.99 22.38
CA ARG A 138 -3.18 -12.19 23.05
C ARG A 138 -1.74 -12.03 23.54
N GLN A 139 -0.89 -11.31 22.81
CA GLN A 139 0.48 -11.02 23.25
C GLN A 139 0.50 -10.11 24.49
N LYS A 140 -0.39 -9.11 24.56
CA LYS A 140 -0.54 -8.26 25.76
C LYS A 140 -1.01 -9.06 26.96
N GLU A 141 -1.97 -9.96 26.78
CA GLU A 141 -2.46 -10.85 27.87
C GLU A 141 -1.35 -11.74 28.43
N LYS A 142 -0.53 -12.34 27.55
CA LYS A 142 0.59 -13.20 27.95
C LYS A 142 1.68 -12.44 28.70
N GLY A 143 2.02 -11.23 28.27
CA GLY A 143 2.95 -10.35 28.99
C GLY A 143 2.43 -9.98 30.38
N SER A 144 1.14 -9.67 30.49
CA SER A 144 0.47 -9.32 31.75
C SER A 144 0.40 -10.48 32.76
N HIS A 145 0.32 -11.72 32.28
CA HIS A 145 0.22 -12.91 33.13
C HIS A 145 1.59 -13.34 33.71
N GLN A 146 2.71 -12.99 33.05
CA GLN A 146 4.04 -13.32 33.57
C GLN A 146 4.46 -12.46 34.76
N GLU A 147 3.94 -11.24 34.91
CA GLU A 147 4.26 -10.35 36.04
C GLU A 147 3.54 -10.73 37.35
N LYS A 148 2.53 -11.61 37.31
CA LYS A 148 1.78 -12.04 38.50
C LYS A 148 2.20 -13.42 39.03
N LYS A 149 3.50 -13.66 39.23
CA LYS A 149 3.93 -14.77 40.10
C LYS A 149 3.82 -14.33 41.57
N PRO A 150 3.09 -15.05 42.45
CA PRO A 150 3.02 -14.71 43.87
C PRO A 150 4.41 -14.84 44.50
N GLN A 151 4.91 -13.75 45.09
CA GLN A 151 6.02 -13.84 46.04
C GLN A 151 5.52 -14.63 47.25
N ILE A 152 5.89 -15.90 47.35
CA ILE A 152 5.71 -16.68 48.56
C ILE A 152 6.62 -16.06 49.62
N LEU A 153 6.02 -15.32 50.55
CA LEU A 153 6.70 -14.73 51.70
C LEU A 153 7.16 -15.87 52.61
N GLY A 154 8.41 -16.30 52.42
CA GLY A 154 9.07 -17.28 53.28
C GLY A 154 9.17 -16.74 54.71
N SER A 155 8.42 -17.37 55.61
CA SER A 155 8.50 -17.25 57.05
C SER A 155 9.90 -17.60 57.56
N ASN A 156 10.54 -16.65 58.24
CA ASN A 156 11.90 -16.78 58.80
C ASN A 156 11.83 -17.45 60.19
N PRO A 157 12.62 -18.51 60.49
CA PRO A 157 12.67 -19.07 61.84
C PRO A 157 13.62 -18.27 62.74
N SER A 158 13.10 -17.81 63.87
CA SER A 158 13.82 -17.12 64.94
C SER A 158 14.94 -17.99 65.54
N LYS A 159 16.12 -17.38 65.72
CA LYS A 159 17.30 -17.98 66.38
C LYS A 159 17.16 -17.84 67.92
N PRO A 160 17.54 -18.86 68.73
CA PRO A 160 17.40 -18.77 70.19
C PRO A 160 18.55 -17.97 70.85
N PRO A 161 18.31 -17.38 72.04
CA PRO A 161 19.28 -16.57 72.76
C PRO A 161 20.31 -17.41 73.53
N GLN A 162 21.49 -16.82 73.76
CA GLN A 162 22.53 -17.33 74.67
C GLN A 162 22.27 -16.91 76.11
#